data_AF-A0A8C9B0N7-F1
#
_entry.id   AF-A0A8C9B0N7-F1
#
_cell.length_a   1.000
_cell.length_b   1.000
_cell.length_c   1.000
_cell.angle_alpha   90.00
_cell.angle_beta   90.00
_cell.angle_gamma   90.00
#
_symmetry.space_group_name_H-M   'P 1'
#
loop_
_entity.id
_entity.type
_entity.pdbx_description
1 polymer ?
#
loop_
_entity_poly.entity_id
_entity_poly.type
_entity_poly.pdbx_seq_one_letter_code
_entity_poly.pdbx_strand_id
1 'polypeptide(L)'
;DPDSSAPDYRSILSISDATARAQALNEHLSTRSYVQGYSLSQADVDVFRQLSAPPTDPRLFHVARWFRHIEAVLGGPCDKGGPCGLQASKGRCVQPQWSPPAGTEPCKLRLYNMFLHFL
;
A
#
# COMPACT_ATOMS: atom_id res chain seq x y z
N ASP A 1 -3.12 -5.53 26.59
CA ASP A 1 -3.46 -6.58 25.60
C ASP A 1 -2.19 -7.08 24.91
N PRO A 2 -1.86 -8.38 24.96
CA PRO A 2 -0.68 -8.96 24.30
C PRO A 2 -1.03 -9.30 22.86
N ASP A 3 -1.18 -8.27 22.02
CA ASP A 3 -1.71 -8.46 20.69
C ASP A 3 -0.68 -9.06 19.73
N SER A 4 -1.03 -10.23 19.21
CA SER A 4 -0.71 -10.70 17.87
C SER A 4 0.79 -10.84 17.52
N SER A 5 1.41 -11.89 18.04
CA SER A 5 2.56 -12.54 17.38
C SER A 5 2.08 -13.15 16.05
N ALA A 6 1.97 -12.32 15.02
CA ALA A 6 1.92 -12.81 13.65
C ALA A 6 3.15 -13.70 13.40
N PRO A 7 3.01 -14.84 12.69
CA PRO A 7 4.14 -15.71 12.40
C PRO A 7 5.30 -14.91 11.82
N ASP A 8 6.47 -15.21 12.38
CA ASP A 8 7.60 -14.32 12.52
C ASP A 8 8.23 -13.92 11.18
N TYR A 9 8.12 -12.65 10.81
CA TYR A 9 9.03 -12.07 9.82
C TYR A 9 10.51 -12.30 10.22
N ARG A 10 10.79 -12.54 11.51
CA ARG A 10 12.11 -12.97 11.99
C ARG A 10 12.56 -14.29 11.35
N SER A 11 11.65 -15.23 11.10
CA SER A 11 11.95 -16.47 10.38
C SER A 11 12.34 -16.19 8.93
N ILE A 12 11.68 -15.24 8.28
CA ILE A 12 12.05 -14.78 6.92
C ILE A 12 13.46 -14.18 6.94
N LEU A 13 13.78 -13.31 7.90
CA LEU A 13 15.10 -12.70 8.03
C LEU A 13 16.20 -13.70 8.41
N SER A 14 15.86 -14.77 9.12
CA SER A 14 16.81 -15.83 9.48
C SER A 14 17.25 -16.69 8.28
N ILE A 15 16.58 -16.60 7.13
CA ILE A 15 16.97 -17.34 5.92
C ILE A 15 18.30 -16.76 5.43
N SER A 16 19.34 -17.58 5.33
CA SER A 16 20.67 -17.14 4.87
C SER A 16 20.71 -16.80 3.39
N ASP A 17 19.97 -17.55 2.57
CA ASP A 17 19.90 -17.33 1.12
C ASP A 17 19.07 -16.10 0.77
N ALA A 18 19.66 -15.17 0.02
CA ALA A 18 19.02 -13.92 -0.32
C ALA A 18 17.80 -14.10 -1.25
N THR A 19 17.84 -15.08 -2.15
CA THR A 19 16.76 -15.34 -3.12
C THR A 19 15.55 -15.95 -2.41
N ALA A 20 15.77 -16.98 -1.60
CA ALA A 20 14.75 -17.62 -0.79
C ALA A 20 14.15 -16.65 0.24
N ARG A 21 14.98 -15.78 0.83
CA ARG A 21 14.51 -14.71 1.73
C ARG A 21 13.56 -13.75 1.01
N ALA A 22 13.93 -13.29 -0.19
CA ALA A 22 13.10 -12.37 -0.98
C ALA A 22 11.78 -13.02 -1.43
N GLN A 23 11.80 -14.32 -1.78
CA GLN A 23 10.59 -15.08 -2.09
C GLN A 23 9.67 -15.22 -0.89
N ALA A 24 10.20 -15.63 0.27
CA ALA A 24 9.40 -15.74 1.49
C ALA A 24 8.81 -14.38 1.92
N LEU A 25 9.57 -13.29 1.73
CA LEU A 25 9.07 -11.93 1.96
C LEU A 25 7.95 -11.55 0.97
N ASN A 26 8.06 -11.95 -0.30
CA ASN A 26 7.02 -11.71 -1.30
C ASN A 26 5.70 -12.38 -0.93
N GLU A 27 5.75 -13.64 -0.50
CA GLU A 27 4.58 -14.38 -0.03
C GLU A 27 3.97 -13.72 1.22
N HIS A 28 4.79 -13.23 2.15
CA HIS A 28 4.31 -12.50 3.33
C HIS A 28 3.61 -11.19 2.96
N LEU A 29 4.18 -10.43 2.02
CA LEU A 29 3.64 -9.14 1.53
C LEU A 29 2.49 -9.29 0.52
N SER A 30 2.14 -10.52 0.14
CA SER A 30 0.95 -10.79 -0.69
C SER A 30 -0.34 -10.51 0.09
N THR A 31 -0.36 -10.83 1.38
CA THR A 31 -1.50 -10.62 2.29
C THR A 31 -1.37 -9.37 3.14
N ARG A 32 -0.18 -8.75 3.16
CA ARG A 32 0.17 -7.63 4.05
C ARG A 32 0.81 -6.48 3.29
N SER A 33 0.53 -5.25 3.72
CA SER A 33 1.17 -4.07 3.15
C SER A 33 2.54 -3.76 3.76
N TYR A 34 2.78 -4.23 4.99
CA TYR A 34 3.99 -3.98 5.77
C TYR A 34 4.51 -5.28 6.39
N VAL A 35 5.78 -5.29 6.79
CA VAL A 35 6.43 -6.43 7.43
C VAL A 35 5.77 -6.74 8.78
N GLN A 36 5.44 -5.70 9.54
CA GLN A 36 4.78 -5.81 10.85
C GLN A 36 3.66 -4.77 10.99
N GLY A 37 2.49 -5.22 11.47
CA GLY A 37 1.34 -4.36 11.68
C GLY A 37 0.71 -3.81 10.40
N TYR A 38 0.08 -2.65 10.50
CA TYR A 38 -0.65 -1.97 9.41
C TYR A 38 -0.03 -0.63 8.99
N SER A 39 1.10 -0.27 9.61
CA SER A 39 1.81 0.98 9.39
C SER A 39 3.31 0.72 9.34
N LEU A 40 4.05 1.64 8.73
CA LEU A 40 5.51 1.57 8.67
C LEU A 40 6.10 1.43 10.08
N SER A 41 6.91 0.40 10.27
CA SER A 41 7.51 0.03 11.54
C SER A 41 9.04 -0.05 11.42
N GLN A 42 9.75 -0.13 12.56
CA GLN A 42 11.20 -0.34 12.55
C GLN A 42 11.59 -1.64 11.83
N ALA A 43 10.74 -2.67 11.88
CA ALA A 43 10.97 -3.92 11.18
C ALA A 43 11.07 -3.69 9.66
N ASP A 44 10.23 -2.84 9.07
CA ASP A 44 10.29 -2.53 7.64
C ASP A 44 11.64 -1.88 7.25
N VAL A 45 12.15 -0.98 8.09
CA VAL A 45 13.45 -0.32 7.88
C VAL A 45 14.60 -1.33 7.96
N ASP A 46 14.53 -2.25 8.91
CA ASP A 46 15.57 -3.27 9.09
C ASP A 46 15.58 -4.26 7.91
N VAL A 47 14.41 -4.67 7.42
CA VAL A 47 14.30 -5.52 6.22
C VAL A 47 14.77 -4.75 4.98
N PHE A 48 14.41 -3.48 4.86
CA PHE A 48 14.83 -2.63 3.75
C PHE A 48 16.36 -2.49 3.68
N ARG A 49 17.03 -2.32 4.83
CA ARG A 49 18.50 -2.27 4.89
C ARG A 49 19.17 -3.59 4.52
N GLN A 50 18.54 -4.72 4.84
CA GLN A 50 19.05 -6.04 4.47
C GLN A 50 18.88 -6.33 2.97
N LEU A 51 17.90 -5.69 2.34
CA LEU A 51 17.69 -5.73 0.89
C LEU A 51 18.53 -4.61 0.24
N SER A 52 19.80 -4.90 -0.04
CA SER A 52 20.72 -3.92 -0.61
C SER A 52 20.30 -3.38 -2.00
N ALA A 53 19.41 -4.07 -2.71
CA ALA A 53 18.94 -3.68 -4.04
C ALA A 53 17.48 -4.09 -4.25
N PRO A 54 16.74 -3.37 -5.12
CA PRO A 54 15.42 -3.78 -5.53
C PRO A 54 15.50 -5.18 -6.19
N PRO A 55 14.53 -6.07 -5.91
CA PRO A 55 14.52 -7.38 -6.52
C PRO A 55 14.38 -7.24 -8.04
N THR A 56 15.40 -7.69 -8.77
CA THR A 56 15.42 -7.71 -10.25
C THR A 56 14.43 -8.72 -10.83
N ASP A 57 13.97 -9.68 -10.01
CA ASP A 57 13.04 -10.71 -10.44
C ASP A 57 11.62 -10.15 -10.59
N PRO A 58 11.03 -10.18 -11.80
CA PRO A 58 9.68 -9.68 -12.04
C PRO A 58 8.58 -10.43 -11.27
N ARG A 59 8.88 -11.63 -10.74
CA ARG A 59 7.95 -12.41 -9.91
C ARG A 59 7.79 -11.84 -8.50
N LEU A 60 8.68 -10.96 -8.05
CA LEU A 60 8.70 -10.39 -6.70
C LEU A 60 8.02 -9.01 -6.65
N PHE A 61 6.86 -8.89 -7.30
CA PHE A 61 6.15 -7.62 -7.46
C PHE A 61 5.59 -7.07 -6.14
N HIS A 62 5.25 -7.92 -5.16
CA HIS A 62 4.81 -7.46 -3.83
C HIS A 62 5.97 -6.80 -3.06
N VAL A 63 7.16 -7.40 -3.12
CA VAL A 63 8.38 -6.82 -2.54
C VAL A 63 8.77 -5.55 -3.28
N ALA A 64 8.72 -5.54 -4.62
CA ALA A 64 9.06 -4.34 -5.41
C ALA A 64 8.15 -3.15 -5.08
N ARG A 65 6.83 -3.37 -4.96
CA ARG A 65 5.85 -2.35 -4.52
C ARG A 65 6.21 -1.82 -3.14
N TRP A 66 6.42 -2.73 -2.18
CA TRP A 66 6.77 -2.36 -0.81
C TRP A 66 8.11 -1.62 -0.74
N PHE A 67 9.15 -2.12 -1.39
CA PHE A 67 10.48 -1.50 -1.42
C PHE A 67 10.42 -0.07 -1.93
N ARG A 68 9.75 0.18 -3.06
CA ARG A 68 9.54 1.54 -3.60
C ARG A 68 8.77 2.45 -2.64
N HIS A 69 7.79 1.90 -1.93
CA HIS A 69 7.03 2.65 -0.92
C HIS A 69 7.92 3.03 0.27
N ILE A 70 8.69 2.09 0.81
CA ILE A 70 9.63 2.36 1.91
C ILE A 70 10.71 3.34 1.46
N GLU A 71 11.26 3.18 0.26
CA GLU A 71 12.23 4.10 -0.34
C GLU A 71 11.67 5.51 -0.47
N ALA A 72 10.42 5.69 -0.93
CA ALA A 72 9.79 7.00 -1.02
C ALA A 72 9.52 7.63 0.36
N VAL A 73 9.24 6.81 1.39
CA VAL A 73 9.02 7.29 2.75
C VAL A 73 10.34 7.64 3.47
N LEU A 74 11.39 6.84 3.28
CA LEU A 74 12.70 7.05 3.90
C LEU A 74 13.56 8.08 3.14
N GLY A 75 13.48 8.09 1.81
CA GLY A 75 14.17 9.00 0.91
C GLY A 75 13.36 10.25 0.60
N GLY A 76 12.82 10.92 1.64
CA GLY A 76 11.91 12.07 1.54
C GLY A 76 12.27 13.13 0.47
N PRO A 77 11.28 13.96 0.09
CA PRO A 77 11.00 14.39 -1.27
C PRO A 77 12.22 15.03 -1.94
N CYS A 78 12.96 14.24 -2.72
CA CYS A 78 14.01 14.79 -3.56
C CYS A 78 13.42 15.14 -4.92
N ASP A 79 13.19 16.45 -5.10
CA ASP A 79 13.07 17.15 -6.38
C ASP A 79 14.05 16.59 -7.43
N LYS A 80 13.57 15.65 -8.25
CA LYS A 80 14.12 15.35 -9.56
C LYS A 80 12.95 15.18 -10.52
N GLY A 81 12.62 16.28 -11.19
CA GLY A 81 11.46 16.43 -12.06
C GLY A 81 11.36 15.35 -13.15
N GLY A 82 10.58 14.32 -12.86
CA GLY A 82 10.10 13.33 -13.83
C GLY A 82 8.80 12.72 -13.32
N PRO A 83 7.70 12.73 -14.10
CA PRO A 83 6.41 12.29 -13.60
C PRO A 83 6.38 10.75 -13.63
N CYS A 84 6.48 10.14 -12.46
CA CYS A 84 5.83 8.85 -12.26
C CYS A 84 5.09 8.94 -10.91
N GLY A 85 3.80 9.26 -11.01
CA GLY A 85 2.97 9.75 -9.93
C GLY A 85 2.94 8.83 -8.71
N LEU A 86 3.26 9.40 -7.57
CA LEU A 86 2.66 9.14 -6.26
C LEU A 86 3.12 10.30 -5.36
N GLN A 87 2.43 11.44 -5.51
CA GLN A 87 2.55 12.57 -4.59
C GLN A 87 1.84 12.18 -3.29
N ALA A 88 2.59 11.60 -2.35
CA ALA A 88 2.20 11.62 -0.94
C ALA A 88 2.62 12.96 -0.34
N SER A 89 2.06 14.06 -0.87
CA SER A 89 2.15 15.35 -0.21
C SER A 89 1.20 15.30 0.97
N LYS A 90 1.68 15.67 2.16
CA LYS A 90 0.84 16.13 3.27
C LYS A 90 0.26 17.52 2.92
N GLY A 91 -0.30 17.65 1.72
CA GLY A 91 -1.22 18.70 1.34
C GLY A 91 -2.61 18.12 1.51
N ARG A 92 -3.61 18.97 1.77
CA ARG A 92 -5.01 18.56 1.56
C ARG A 92 -5.08 17.76 0.27
N CYS A 93 -5.49 16.50 0.36
CA CYS A 93 -6.05 15.81 -0.79
C CYS A 93 -7.24 16.63 -1.23
N VAL A 94 -7.02 17.62 -2.09
CA VAL A 94 -8.04 17.99 -3.04
C VAL A 94 -7.98 16.83 -4.02
N GLN A 95 -8.74 15.76 -3.71
CA GLN A 95 -9.18 14.90 -4.79
C GLN A 95 -9.63 15.84 -5.90
N PRO A 96 -9.14 15.73 -7.15
CA PRO A 96 -9.81 16.42 -8.25
C PRO A 96 -11.28 16.05 -8.08
N GLN A 97 -12.15 17.06 -7.92
CA GLN A 97 -13.55 16.81 -7.61
C GLN A 97 -14.05 15.83 -8.66
N TRP A 98 -14.27 14.58 -8.23
CA TRP A 98 -14.66 13.52 -9.14
C TRP A 98 -15.96 14.00 -9.77
N SER A 99 -15.88 14.32 -11.06
CA SER A 99 -17.02 14.75 -11.84
C SER A 99 -17.46 13.53 -12.62
N PRO A 100 -18.71 13.08 -12.46
CA PRO A 100 -19.24 12.00 -13.27
C PRO A 100 -19.01 12.30 -14.77
N PRO A 101 -18.67 11.30 -15.61
CA PRO A 101 -18.53 11.53 -17.05
C PRO A 101 -19.84 12.11 -17.59
N ALA A 102 -19.72 13.13 -18.44
CA ALA A 102 -20.85 13.89 -18.97
C ALA A 102 -21.89 12.93 -19.59
N GLY A 103 -23.10 12.92 -19.01
CA GLY A 103 -24.19 12.02 -19.39
C GLY A 103 -24.64 11.02 -18.32
N THR A 104 -23.99 11.01 -17.15
CA THR A 104 -24.49 10.25 -16.00
C THR A 104 -25.48 11.11 -15.21
N GLU A 105 -26.78 10.81 -15.36
CA GLU A 105 -27.83 11.38 -14.50
C GLU A 105 -27.43 11.12 -13.03
N PRO A 106 -27.41 12.15 -12.15
CA PRO A 106 -27.17 11.91 -10.73
C PRO A 106 -28.23 10.93 -10.23
N CYS A 107 -27.82 9.93 -9.46
CA CYS A 107 -28.71 8.94 -8.85
C CYS A 107 -29.81 9.67 -8.06
N LYS A 108 -30.95 9.96 -8.71
CA LYS A 108 -32.13 10.49 -8.06
C LYS A 108 -32.64 9.36 -7.19
N LEU A 109 -32.26 9.37 -5.91
CA LEU A 109 -32.97 8.66 -4.86
C LEU A 109 -34.41 9.20 -4.89
N ARG A 110 -35.26 8.54 -5.68
CA ARG A 110 -36.71 8.74 -5.62
C ARG A 110 -37.13 8.21 -4.27
N LEU A 111 -37.26 9.12 -3.31
CA LEU A 111 -38.05 8.88 -2.11
C LEU A 111 -39.47 8.58 -2.60
N TYR A 112 -39.79 7.30 -2.75
CA TYR A 112 -41.17 6.85 -2.89
C TYR A 112 -41.84 7.12 -1.54
N ASN A 113 -42.37 8.32 -1.37
CA ASN A 113 -43.40 8.55 -0.37
C ASN A 113 -44.70 7.95 -0.93
N MET A 114 -44.79 6.63 -0.92
CA MET A 114 -46.06 5.93 -1.07
C MET A 114 -46.74 5.98 0.29
N PHE A 115 -47.41 7.10 0.56
CA PHE A 115 -48.48 7.13 1.55
C PHE A 115 -49.74 7.62 0.84
N LEU A 116 -50.60 6.64 0.58
CA LEU A 116 -52.03 6.71 0.36
C LEU A 116 -52.66 8.06 0.73
N HIS A 117 -53.49 8.63 -0.15
CA HIS A 117 -54.83 9.05 0.24
C HIS A 117 -55.70 9.09 -1.03
N PHE A 118 -56.46 8.01 -1.21
CA PHE A 118 -57.65 7.99 -2.05
C PHE A 118 -58.68 8.95 -1.45
N LEU A 119 -59.20 9.87 -2.27
CA LEU A 119 -60.57 10.36 -2.15
C LEU A 119 -61.14 10.54 -3.57
#